data_AF-A0A8S0G327-F1
#
_entry.id   AF-A0A8S0G327-F1
#
_cell.length_a   1.000
_cell.length_b   1.000
_cell.length_c   1.000
_cell.angle_alpha   90.00
_cell.angle_beta   90.00
_cell.angle_gamma   90.00
#
_symmetry.space_group_name_H-M   'P 1'
#
loop_
_entity.id
_entity.type
_entity.pdbx_description
1 polymer ?
#
loop_
_entity_poly.entity_id
_entity_poly.type
_entity_poly.pdbx_seq_one_letter_code
_entity_poly.pdbx_strand_id
1 'polypeptide(L)' 'MVSPAEGLLFISCGTIVDGEETIEQVGERIYQRIIELASGHRSRSEELGYGSQEFVPWIMNSIM' A
#
# COMPACT_ATOMS: atom_id res chain seq x y z
N MET A 1 -7.62 -3.25 -18.77
CA MET A 1 -8.37 -2.08 -18.26
C MET A 1 -8.13 -2.09 -16.76
N VAL A 2 -7.15 -1.32 -16.30
CA VAL A 2 -6.68 -1.31 -14.91
C VAL A 2 -7.82 -0.86 -14.01
N SER A 3 -8.13 -1.62 -12.97
CA SER A 3 -9.26 -1.33 -12.09
C SER A 3 -8.99 -0.04 -11.31
N PRO A 4 -10.02 0.76 -10.95
CA PRO A 4 -9.85 2.02 -10.22
C PRO A 4 -9.07 1.89 -8.90
N ALA A 5 -9.03 0.70 -8.28
CA ALA A 5 -8.33 0.45 -7.03
C ALA A 5 -6.82 0.27 -7.20
N GLU A 6 -6.33 -0.07 -8.39
CA GLU A 6 -4.90 -0.34 -8.64
C GLU A 6 -4.05 0.94 -8.56
N GLY A 7 -4.64 2.12 -8.71
CA GLY A 7 -3.93 3.39 -8.60
C GLY A 7 -3.46 3.73 -7.20
N LEU A 8 -4.15 3.24 -6.16
CA LEU A 8 -3.84 3.52 -4.74
C LEU A 8 -3.11 2.36 -4.06
N LEU A 9 -3.26 1.15 -4.59
CA LEU A 9 -2.76 -0.06 -3.94
C LEU A 9 -1.23 -0.10 -3.97
N PHE A 10 -0.63 -0.37 -2.81
CA PHE A 10 0.81 -0.54 -2.70
C PHE A 10 1.32 -1.79 -3.44
N ILE A 11 0.60 -2.93 -3.30
CA ILE A 11 0.88 -4.19 -4.00
C ILE A 11 -0.38 -5.07 -4.05
N SER A 12 -0.58 -5.82 -5.13
CA SER A 12 -1.71 -6.75 -5.29
C SER A 12 -1.36 -8.15 -4.78
N CYS A 13 -2.22 -8.72 -3.95
CA CYS A 13 -2.15 -10.11 -3.48
C CYS A 13 -3.19 -11.03 -4.15
N GLY A 14 -3.89 -10.54 -5.19
CA GLY A 14 -4.95 -11.29 -5.88
C GLY A 14 -4.45 -12.59 -6.53
N THR A 15 -3.17 -12.63 -6.90
CA THR A 15 -2.47 -13.79 -7.46
C THR A 15 -2.53 -15.04 -6.57
N ILE A 16 -2.71 -14.89 -5.26
CA ILE A 16 -2.95 -16.02 -4.34
C ILE A 16 -4.30 -16.69 -4.64
N VAL A 17 -5.33 -15.88 -4.88
CA VAL A 17 -6.70 -16.35 -5.16
C VAL A 17 -6.77 -16.93 -6.57
N ASP A 18 -6.05 -16.33 -7.52
CA ASP A 18 -5.94 -16.81 -8.90
C ASP A 18 -5.09 -18.09 -9.00
N GLY A 19 -4.38 -18.48 -7.93
CA GLY A 19 -3.56 -19.68 -7.84
C GLY A 19 -2.20 -19.55 -8.54
N GLU A 20 -1.79 -18.33 -8.88
CA GLU A 20 -0.53 -18.04 -9.59
C GLU A 20 0.67 -17.96 -8.64
N GLU A 21 0.46 -17.55 -7.38
CA GLU A 21 1.51 -17.43 -6.35
C GLU A 21 1.06 -18.07 -5.02
N THR A 22 2.00 -18.66 -4.27
CA THR A 22 1.73 -19.10 -2.89
C THR A 22 1.77 -17.92 -1.91
N ILE A 23 1.25 -18.15 -0.70
CA ILE A 23 1.29 -17.15 0.38
C ILE A 23 2.73 -16.74 0.70
N GLU A 24 3.66 -17.69 0.72
CA GLU A 24 5.08 -17.45 1.00
C GLU A 24 5.72 -16.58 -0.09
N GLN A 25 5.41 -16.84 -1.37
CA GLN A 25 5.93 -16.06 -2.50
C GLN A 25 5.43 -14.62 -2.46
N VAL A 26 4.13 -14.42 -2.20
CA VAL A 26 3.57 -13.08 -2.05
C VAL A 26 4.11 -12.38 -0.80
N GLY A 27 4.33 -13.12 0.29
CA GLY A 27 4.95 -12.61 1.52
C GLY A 27 6.36 -12.06 1.28
N GLU A 28 7.21 -12.81 0.57
CA GLU A 28 8.54 -12.35 0.19
C GLU A 28 8.48 -11.09 -0.69
N ARG A 29 7.55 -11.05 -1.65
CA ARG A 29 7.35 -9.90 -2.52
C ARG A 29 6.94 -8.64 -1.74
N ILE A 30 6.05 -8.78 -0.75
CA ILE A 30 5.67 -7.68 0.15
C ILE A 30 6.89 -7.22 0.95
N TYR A 31 7.67 -8.15 1.49
CA TYR A 31 8.84 -7.83 2.29
C TYR A 31 9.89 -7.03 1.52
N GLN A 32 10.23 -7.46 0.30
CA GLN A 32 11.14 -6.72 -0.56
C GLN A 32 10.62 -5.33 -0.89
N ARG A 33 9.31 -5.20 -1.17
CA ARG A 33 8.70 -3.89 -1.45
C ARG A 33 8.77 -2.95 -0.23
N ILE A 34 8.63 -3.47 0.99
CA ILE A 34 8.82 -2.68 2.23
C ILE A 34 10.26 -2.16 2.32
N ILE A 35 11.25 -3.02 2.04
CA ILE A 35 12.67 -2.62 2.04
C ILE A 35 12.93 -1.53 1.00
N GLU A 36 12.38 -1.65 -0.21
CA GLU A 36 12.53 -0.65 -1.27
C GLU A 36 12.01 0.72 -0.80
N LEU A 37 10.81 0.76 -0.22
CA LEU A 37 10.24 2.01 0.32
C LEU A 37 11.11 2.58 1.44
N ALA A 38 11.52 1.75 2.41
CA ALA A 38 12.38 2.18 3.50
C ALA A 38 13.75 2.69 2.99
N SER A 39 14.19 2.20 1.83
CA SER A 39 15.41 2.64 1.13
C SER A 39 15.22 3.95 0.34
N GLY A 40 14.04 4.58 0.42
CA GLY A 40 13.76 5.88 -0.19
C GLY A 40 13.03 5.82 -1.53
N HIS A 41 12.53 4.65 -1.95
CA HIS A 41 11.60 4.61 -3.09
C HIS A 41 10.29 5.30 -2.71
N ARG A 42 9.77 6.14 -3.61
CA ARG A 42 8.50 6.82 -3.38
C ARG A 42 7.36 5.81 -3.32
N SER A 43 6.50 5.98 -2.33
CA SER A 43 5.23 5.28 -2.19
C SER A 43 4.18 5.87 -3.13
N ARG A 44 3.13 5.09 -3.42
CA ARG A 44 1.98 5.56 -4.22
C ARG A 44 1.33 6.80 -3.61
N SER A 45 1.26 6.88 -2.27
CA SER A 45 0.73 8.06 -1.57
C SER A 45 1.55 9.32 -1.83
N GLU A 46 2.88 9.20 -1.87
CA GLU A 46 3.78 10.32 -2.16
C GLU A 46 3.80 10.72 -3.64
N GLU A 47 3.56 9.78 -4.54
CA GLU A 47 3.39 10.04 -5.98
C GLU A 47 2.09 10.82 -6.25
N LEU A 48 1.02 10.45 -5.55
CA LEU A 48 -0.31 11.03 -5.72
C LEU A 48 -0.55 12.28 -4.85
N GLY A 49 0.44 12.68 -4.05
CA GLY A 49 0.38 13.89 -3.24
C GLY A 49 -0.53 13.78 -2.00
N TYR A 50 -0.80 12.57 -1.50
CA TYR A 50 -1.63 12.34 -0.31
C TYR A 50 -0.93 12.71 1.02
N GLY A 51 0.29 13.25 0.98
CA GLY A 51 1.08 13.54 2.18
C GLY A 51 0.61 14.71 3.03
N SER A 52 -0.39 15.49 2.58
CA SER A 52 -0.88 16.66 3.31
C SER A 52 -1.82 16.34 4.49
N GLN A 53 -2.24 15.08 4.65
CA GLN A 53 -3.12 14.62 5.76
C GLN A 53 -2.44 13.58 6.67
N GLU A 54 -1.10 13.53 6.73
CA GLU A 54 -0.36 12.45 7.38
C GLU A 54 -0.41 12.44 8.92
N PHE A 55 -0.73 13.57 9.55
CA PHE A 55 -0.73 13.69 11.00
C PHE A 55 -2.13 13.97 11.55
N VAL A 56 -2.93 12.91 11.60
CA VAL A 56 -4.20 12.88 12.35
C VAL A 56 -4.03 11.92 13.51
N PRO A 57 -3.50 12.39 14.66
CA PRO A 57 -3.09 11.56 15.78
C PRO A 57 -4.30 11.08 16.59
N TRP A 58 -5.36 10.59 15.94
CA TRP A 58 -6.64 10.16 16.50
C TRP A 58 -7.60 11.31 16.87
N ILE A 59 -8.75 11.44 16.17
CA ILE A 59 -9.89 12.25 16.65
C ILE A 59 -10.92 11.32 17.28
N MET A 60 -11.02 11.31 18.61
CA MET A 60 -11.95 10.47 19.39
C MET A 60 -13.30 11.17 19.67
N ASN A 61 -14.09 11.57 18.67
CA ASN A 61 -15.41 12.26 18.83
C ASN A 61 -15.41 13.48 19.79
N SER A 62 -16.56 14.07 20.17
CA SER A 62 -17.16 15.24 19.48
C SER A 62 -16.54 16.55 19.98
N ILE A 63 -16.35 17.52 19.08
CA ILE A 63 -16.14 18.92 19.46
C ILE A 63 -17.35 19.45 20.25
N MET A 64 -17.09 20.21 21.31
CA MET A 64 -18.08 21.12 21.90
C MET A 64 -17.99 22.48 21.20
#